data_AF-A0A661BP64-F1
#
_entry.id   AF-A0A661BP64-F1
#
_cell.length_a   1.000
_cell.length_b   1.000
_cell.length_c   1.000
_cell.angle_alpha   90.00
_cell.angle_beta   90.00
_cell.angle_gamma   90.00
#
_symmetry.space_group_name_H-M   'P 1'
#
loop_
_entity.id
_entity.type
_entity.pdbx_description
1 polymer ?
#
loop_
_entity_poly.entity_id
_entity_poly.type
_entity_poly.pdbx_seq_one_letter_code
_entity_poly.pdbx_strand_id
1 'polypeptide(L)'
;MDTKKAVKKPFIKVIQEMFEKDLGELLVLHRTDTKVYLGPLVLKDGRVSVKDVGLLPNIKVSDVDPCFDNGFLGCVSHSEGQEWDCLSFHGMELCDLPVSLSSTAHSTLASAGNDYGENLSDFMGSVYRGFKLMLDNQFIPILLLRNIHTKTGESGMAVTDLRMMSMDVSMIRNLNHVVRESVEKHLSSGVDDVEIHDDQFAELFGDFIKNE
;
A
#
# COMPACT_ATOMS: atom_id res chain seq x y z
N MET A 1 -22.15 -9.99 -26.14
CA MET A 1 -21.03 -9.54 -25.30
C MET A 1 -20.84 -10.59 -24.23
N ASP A 2 -19.83 -11.45 -24.40
CA ASP A 2 -19.51 -12.51 -23.45
C ASP A 2 -18.98 -11.90 -22.16
N THR A 3 -19.81 -11.90 -21.12
CA THR A 3 -19.36 -11.72 -19.75
C THR A 3 -18.54 -12.97 -19.39
N LYS A 4 -17.24 -12.91 -19.68
CA LYS A 4 -16.26 -13.85 -19.09
C LYS A 4 -16.46 -13.79 -17.59
N LYS A 5 -17.10 -14.81 -17.01
CA LYS A 5 -17.08 -15.04 -15.56
C LYS A 5 -15.61 -15.10 -15.17
N ALA A 6 -15.12 -14.06 -14.48
CA ALA A 6 -13.77 -14.04 -13.95
C ALA A 6 -13.59 -15.30 -13.10
N VAL A 7 -12.70 -16.19 -13.53
CA VAL A 7 -12.35 -17.38 -12.76
C VAL A 7 -11.67 -16.89 -11.49
N LYS A 8 -12.30 -17.08 -10.33
CA LYS A 8 -11.73 -16.70 -9.04
C LYS A 8 -10.37 -17.37 -8.88
N LYS A 9 -9.29 -16.58 -8.95
CA LYS A 9 -7.92 -17.07 -8.72
C LYS A 9 -7.79 -17.48 -7.24
N PRO A 10 -7.11 -18.60 -6.92
CA PRO A 10 -6.74 -18.91 -5.54
C PRO A 10 -5.97 -17.73 -4.94
N PHE A 11 -6.30 -17.32 -3.71
CA PHE A 11 -5.69 -16.14 -3.09
C PHE A 11 -4.16 -16.23 -2.98
N ILE A 12 -3.62 -17.45 -2.83
CA ILE A 12 -2.17 -17.68 -2.85
C ILE A 12 -1.52 -17.26 -4.19
N LYS A 13 -2.22 -17.45 -5.32
CA LYS A 13 -1.72 -17.00 -6.63
C LYS A 13 -1.73 -15.48 -6.74
N VAL A 14 -2.75 -14.83 -6.17
CA VAL A 14 -2.82 -13.36 -6.09
C VAL A 14 -1.61 -12.82 -5.31
N ILE A 15 -1.31 -13.41 -4.15
CA ILE A 15 -0.13 -13.03 -3.36
C ILE A 15 1.16 -13.24 -4.15
N GLN A 16 1.30 -14.37 -4.86
CA GLN A 16 2.49 -14.66 -5.66
C GLN A 16 2.67 -13.64 -6.80
N GLU A 17 1.61 -13.33 -7.55
CA GLU A 17 1.63 -12.30 -8.61
C GLU A 17 2.02 -10.92 -8.04
N MET A 18 1.48 -10.57 -6.87
CA MET A 18 1.83 -9.31 -6.21
C MET A 18 3.25 -9.30 -5.64
N PHE A 19 3.79 -10.45 -5.25
CA PHE A 19 5.17 -10.60 -4.76
C PHE A 19 6.21 -10.27 -5.83
N GLU A 20 5.88 -10.49 -7.10
CA GLU A 20 6.71 -10.08 -8.25
C GLU A 20 6.71 -8.56 -8.48
N LYS A 21 5.83 -7.82 -7.79
CA LYS A 21 5.66 -6.35 -7.86
C LYS A 21 5.89 -5.68 -6.51
N ASP A 22 6.91 -6.13 -5.78
CA ASP A 22 7.39 -5.53 -4.53
C ASP A 22 6.46 -5.64 -3.30
N LEU A 23 5.46 -6.53 -3.31
CA LEU A 23 4.67 -6.84 -2.11
C LEU A 23 5.53 -7.25 -0.91
N GLY A 24 6.69 -7.88 -1.16
CA GLY A 24 7.64 -8.30 -0.13
C GLY A 24 8.23 -7.14 0.68
N GLU A 25 8.14 -5.90 0.21
CA GLU A 25 8.66 -4.72 0.90
C GLU A 25 7.64 -4.06 1.84
N LEU A 26 6.36 -4.39 1.66
CA LEU A 26 5.26 -3.83 2.44
C LEU A 26 5.05 -4.62 3.72
N LEU A 27 4.72 -3.92 4.80
CA LEU A 27 4.40 -4.56 6.09
C LEU A 27 3.01 -5.20 6.03
N VAL A 28 2.94 -6.44 6.50
CA VAL A 28 1.71 -7.21 6.65
C VAL A 28 1.44 -7.46 8.13
N LEU A 29 0.23 -7.13 8.56
CA LEU A 29 -0.30 -7.52 9.86
C LEU A 29 -0.99 -8.88 9.72
N HIS A 30 -0.57 -9.82 10.56
CA HIS A 30 -1.17 -11.13 10.67
C HIS A 30 -1.38 -11.50 12.13
N ARG A 31 -2.35 -12.36 12.40
CA ARG A 31 -2.62 -12.88 13.73
C ARG A 31 -3.00 -14.34 13.67
N THR A 32 -2.61 -15.03 14.73
CA THR A 32 -3.07 -16.36 15.11
C THR A 32 -3.91 -16.23 16.37
N ASP A 33 -4.45 -17.34 16.87
CA ASP A 33 -5.23 -17.34 18.11
C ASP A 33 -4.43 -16.85 19.34
N THR A 34 -3.09 -16.92 19.27
CA THR A 34 -2.21 -16.64 20.43
C THR A 34 -1.20 -15.52 20.20
N LYS A 35 -0.93 -15.13 18.95
CA LYS A 35 0.14 -14.18 18.63
C LYS A 35 -0.20 -13.28 17.44
N VAL A 36 0.25 -12.03 17.53
CA VAL A 36 0.25 -11.03 16.46
C VAL A 36 1.65 -10.96 15.82
N TYR A 37 1.68 -10.77 14.51
CA TYR A 37 2.88 -10.63 13.70
C TYR A 37 2.75 -9.38 12.85
N LEU A 38 3.81 -8.58 12.80
CA LEU A 38 3.91 -7.44 11.88
C LEU A 38 5.25 -7.51 11.16
N GLY A 39 5.24 -7.55 9.84
CA GLY A 39 6.46 -7.62 9.05
C GLY A 39 6.25 -7.93 7.57
N PRO A 40 7.32 -7.94 6.77
CA PRO A 40 7.24 -8.24 5.35
C PRO A 40 6.83 -9.69 5.10
N LEU A 41 6.25 -9.93 3.92
CA LEU A 41 6.04 -11.30 3.44
C LEU A 41 7.35 -11.91 2.96
N VAL A 42 7.48 -13.21 3.19
CA VAL A 42 8.54 -14.05 2.66
C VAL A 42 7.91 -15.19 1.90
N LEU A 43 8.25 -15.29 0.61
CA LEU A 43 7.91 -16.41 -0.25
C LEU A 43 9.12 -17.35 -0.35
N LYS A 44 8.99 -18.57 0.17
CA LYS A 44 10.03 -19.61 0.09
C LYS A 44 9.41 -20.95 -0.24
N ASP A 45 9.91 -21.61 -1.28
CA ASP A 45 9.44 -22.93 -1.74
C ASP A 45 7.91 -22.97 -1.96
N GLY A 46 7.35 -21.88 -2.49
CA GLY A 46 5.90 -21.71 -2.72
C GLY A 46 5.07 -21.45 -1.46
N ARG A 47 5.69 -21.37 -0.28
CA ARG A 47 5.03 -21.03 0.98
C ARG A 47 5.16 -19.54 1.28
N VAL A 48 4.06 -18.94 1.71
CA VAL A 48 3.99 -17.55 2.16
C VAL A 48 4.05 -17.53 3.70
N SER A 49 4.90 -16.67 4.25
CA SER A 49 5.02 -16.45 5.69
C SER A 49 5.23 -14.97 5.99
N VAL A 50 4.84 -14.51 7.18
CA VAL A 50 5.11 -13.16 7.67
C VAL A 50 6.35 -13.21 8.55
N LYS A 51 7.39 -12.46 8.20
CA LYS A 51 8.61 -12.35 9.02
C LYS A 51 8.41 -11.26 10.06
N ASP A 52 8.07 -11.65 11.28
CA ASP A 52 7.93 -10.72 12.41
C ASP A 52 9.18 -9.87 12.62
N VAL A 53 9.02 -8.54 12.62
CA VAL A 53 10.11 -7.59 12.88
C VAL A 53 10.07 -7.05 14.32
N GLY A 54 9.13 -7.52 15.15
CA GLY A 54 9.09 -7.17 16.58
C GLY A 54 8.61 -5.74 16.87
N LEU A 55 7.88 -5.12 15.93
CA LEU A 55 7.35 -3.75 16.08
C LEU A 55 6.15 -3.66 17.03
N LEU A 56 5.50 -4.78 17.35
CA LEU A 56 4.32 -4.85 18.21
C LEU A 56 4.58 -5.65 19.50
N PRO A 57 5.53 -5.24 20.36
CA PRO A 57 5.79 -5.96 21.60
C PRO A 57 4.57 -5.87 22.52
N ASN A 58 4.18 -7.02 23.11
CA ASN A 58 3.13 -7.13 24.12
C ASN A 58 1.70 -6.77 23.66
N ILE A 59 1.45 -6.64 22.36
CA ILE A 59 0.10 -6.44 21.81
C ILE A 59 -0.67 -7.76 21.85
N LYS A 60 -1.91 -7.73 22.37
CA LYS A 60 -2.79 -8.90 22.39
C LYS A 60 -3.49 -9.06 21.05
N VAL A 61 -3.91 -10.29 20.76
CA VAL A 61 -4.68 -10.62 19.54
C VAL A 61 -5.97 -9.79 19.45
N SER A 62 -6.63 -9.54 20.59
CA SER A 62 -7.85 -8.73 20.65
C SER A 62 -7.63 -7.26 20.33
N ASP A 63 -6.43 -6.73 20.59
CA ASP A 63 -6.15 -5.31 20.39
C ASP A 63 -6.15 -4.96 18.90
N VAL A 64 -5.85 -5.93 18.04
CA VAL A 64 -5.83 -5.77 16.58
C VAL A 64 -7.14 -6.14 15.88
N ASP A 65 -8.16 -6.65 16.59
CA ASP A 65 -9.50 -6.92 16.02
C ASP A 65 -10.04 -5.76 15.17
N PRO A 66 -9.99 -4.49 15.63
CA PRO A 66 -10.49 -3.36 14.84
C PRO A 66 -9.84 -3.24 13.46
N CYS A 67 -8.53 -3.53 13.35
CA CYS A 67 -7.83 -3.49 12.07
C CYS A 67 -8.40 -4.49 11.06
N PHE A 68 -8.88 -5.66 11.51
CA PHE A 68 -9.46 -6.70 10.65
C PHE A 68 -10.97 -6.52 10.42
N ASP A 69 -11.66 -5.75 11.25
CA ASP A 69 -13.12 -5.66 11.23
C ASP A 69 -13.64 -4.37 10.59
N ASN A 70 -13.05 -3.22 10.92
CA ASN A 70 -13.55 -1.91 10.50
C ASN A 70 -12.47 -0.90 10.11
N GLY A 71 -11.19 -1.23 10.26
CA GLY A 71 -10.07 -0.34 9.96
C GLY A 71 -9.69 -0.20 8.49
N PHE A 72 -10.51 -0.69 7.56
CA PHE A 72 -10.16 -0.71 6.14
C PHE A 72 -9.93 0.70 5.57
N LEU A 73 -8.93 0.82 4.70
CA LEU A 73 -8.59 2.03 3.94
C LEU A 73 -8.71 1.84 2.42
N GLY A 74 -8.83 0.59 1.95
CA GLY A 74 -8.86 0.25 0.53
C GLY A 74 -8.23 -1.10 0.27
N CYS A 75 -7.70 -1.32 -0.93
CA CYS A 75 -6.94 -2.52 -1.26
C CYS A 75 -5.72 -2.22 -2.15
N VAL A 76 -4.77 -3.13 -2.14
CA VAL A 76 -3.62 -3.15 -3.06
C VAL A 76 -3.78 -4.33 -4.01
N SER A 77 -3.67 -4.10 -5.31
CA SER A 77 -3.75 -5.12 -6.35
C SER A 77 -2.63 -4.94 -7.38
N HIS A 78 -2.45 -5.96 -8.20
CA HIS A 78 -1.70 -5.82 -9.45
C HIS A 78 -2.68 -5.41 -10.55
N SER A 79 -2.61 -4.15 -11.00
CA SER A 79 -3.41 -3.64 -12.12
C SER A 79 -2.53 -3.55 -13.37
N GLU A 80 -2.90 -4.30 -14.41
CA GLU A 80 -2.18 -4.27 -15.69
C GLU A 80 -2.46 -2.96 -16.46
N GLY A 81 -1.48 -2.50 -17.24
CA GLY A 81 -1.64 -1.35 -18.14
C GLY A 81 -1.63 0.02 -17.46
N GLN A 82 -1.19 0.11 -16.22
CA GLN A 82 -0.94 1.38 -15.54
C GLN A 82 0.43 1.95 -15.91
N GLU A 83 0.61 3.26 -15.73
CA GLU A 83 1.88 3.95 -16.02
C GLU A 83 2.98 3.66 -14.99
N TRP A 84 2.63 3.14 -13.82
CA TRP A 84 3.56 2.78 -12.75
C TRP A 84 3.92 1.29 -12.77
N ASP A 85 5.18 0.95 -12.50
CA ASP A 85 5.69 -0.44 -12.52
C ASP A 85 5.64 -1.16 -11.16
N CYS A 86 4.76 -0.72 -10.27
CA CYS A 86 4.55 -1.34 -8.95
C CYS A 86 3.08 -1.67 -8.73
N LEU A 87 2.73 -2.15 -7.54
CA LEU A 87 1.33 -2.40 -7.19
C LEU A 87 0.50 -1.12 -7.23
N SER A 88 -0.79 -1.28 -7.49
CA SER A 88 -1.79 -0.22 -7.42
C SER A 88 -2.46 -0.22 -6.06
N PHE A 89 -2.63 0.96 -5.47
CA PHE A 89 -3.57 1.17 -4.39
C PHE A 89 -4.90 1.68 -4.94
N HIS A 90 -5.99 1.13 -4.41
CA HIS A 90 -7.37 1.46 -4.72
C HIS A 90 -8.08 1.91 -3.45
N GLY A 91 -8.61 3.13 -3.47
CA GLY A 91 -9.46 3.68 -2.43
C GLY A 91 -10.73 2.83 -2.20
N MET A 92 -11.37 3.05 -1.07
CA MET A 92 -12.51 2.22 -0.64
C MET A 92 -13.71 2.28 -1.58
N GLU A 93 -13.95 3.41 -2.25
CA GLU A 93 -15.01 3.55 -3.24
C GLU A 93 -14.75 2.75 -4.50
N LEU A 94 -13.52 2.28 -4.71
CA LEU A 94 -13.14 1.41 -5.82
C LEU A 94 -13.13 -0.07 -5.43
N CYS A 95 -13.49 -0.41 -4.18
CA CYS A 95 -13.42 -1.76 -3.63
C CYS A 95 -14.80 -2.35 -3.29
N ASP A 96 -14.92 -3.67 -3.43
CA ASP A 96 -16.03 -4.47 -2.92
C ASP A 96 -15.74 -4.90 -1.48
N LEU A 97 -15.86 -3.96 -0.55
CA LEU A 97 -15.56 -4.21 0.86
C LEU A 97 -16.72 -4.92 1.57
N PRO A 98 -16.42 -5.89 2.46
CA PRO A 98 -17.43 -6.67 3.18
C PRO A 98 -18.12 -5.92 4.33
N VAL A 99 -17.84 -4.63 4.54
CA VAL A 99 -18.26 -3.88 5.73
C VAL A 99 -19.23 -2.76 5.36
N SER A 100 -20.33 -2.65 6.10
CA SER A 100 -21.18 -1.47 6.10
C SER A 100 -20.43 -0.36 6.84
N LEU A 101 -19.94 0.63 6.10
CA LEU A 101 -19.20 1.74 6.68
C LEU A 101 -20.12 2.51 7.63
N SER A 102 -19.67 2.72 8.86
CA SER A 102 -20.26 3.77 9.67
C SER A 102 -20.05 5.09 8.91
N SER A 103 -21.06 5.96 8.91
CA SER A 103 -21.00 7.26 8.22
C SER A 103 -19.75 8.07 8.60
N THR A 104 -19.26 7.90 9.84
CA THR A 104 -18.06 8.55 10.37
C THR A 104 -16.77 8.08 9.70
N ALA A 105 -16.56 6.78 9.49
CA ALA A 105 -15.36 6.27 8.82
C ALA A 105 -15.30 6.75 7.36
N HIS A 106 -16.44 6.77 6.69
CA HIS A 106 -16.55 7.30 5.33
C HIS A 106 -16.27 8.81 5.27
N SER A 107 -16.72 9.56 6.28
CA SER A 107 -16.50 11.01 6.38
C SER A 107 -15.02 11.36 6.55
N THR A 108 -14.30 10.64 7.43
CA THR A 108 -12.86 10.88 7.66
C THR A 108 -12.04 10.60 6.41
N LEU A 109 -12.38 9.53 5.66
CA LEU A 109 -11.71 9.20 4.41
C LEU A 109 -12.05 10.15 3.27
N ALA A 110 -13.30 10.60 3.18
CA ALA A 110 -13.72 11.59 2.20
C ALA A 110 -13.05 12.96 2.45
N SER A 111 -12.66 13.27 3.68
CA SER A 111 -11.89 14.47 4.02
C SER A 111 -10.37 14.29 3.90
N ALA A 112 -9.89 13.07 3.71
CA ALA A 112 -8.47 12.77 3.61
C ALA A 112 -7.98 12.97 2.18
N GLY A 113 -7.66 14.22 1.85
CA GLY A 113 -7.15 14.60 0.53
C GLY A 113 -5.74 15.17 0.58
N ASN A 114 -5.23 15.56 -0.58
CA ASN A 114 -4.02 16.36 -0.71
C ASN A 114 -4.30 17.71 -1.38
N ASP A 115 -3.29 18.58 -1.40
CA ASP A 115 -3.37 19.92 -2.02
C ASP A 115 -3.58 19.87 -3.54
N TYR A 116 -3.47 18.70 -4.17
CA TYR A 116 -3.71 18.48 -5.60
C TYR A 116 -5.15 18.04 -5.91
N GLY A 117 -6.01 17.95 -4.89
CA GLY A 117 -7.42 17.60 -5.05
C GLY A 117 -7.70 16.10 -5.17
N GLU A 118 -6.72 15.24 -4.89
CA GLU A 118 -6.92 13.79 -4.79
C GLU A 118 -7.52 13.43 -3.43
N ASN A 119 -8.50 12.53 -3.38
CA ASN A 119 -9.11 12.05 -2.13
C ASN A 119 -8.83 10.57 -1.91
N LEU A 120 -8.56 10.18 -0.66
CA LEU A 120 -8.19 8.79 -0.35
C LEU A 120 -9.32 7.79 -0.64
N SER A 121 -10.59 8.22 -0.58
CA SER A 121 -11.74 7.34 -0.79
C SER A 121 -11.86 6.84 -2.23
N ASP A 122 -11.53 7.67 -3.22
CA ASP A 122 -11.63 7.37 -4.67
C ASP A 122 -10.28 7.30 -5.39
N PHE A 123 -9.18 7.47 -4.66
CA PHE A 123 -7.82 7.42 -5.22
C PHE A 123 -7.53 6.10 -5.93
N MET A 124 -6.91 6.19 -7.11
CA MET A 124 -6.25 5.09 -7.79
C MET A 124 -4.85 5.54 -8.24
N GLY A 125 -3.83 4.80 -7.86
CA GLY A 125 -2.45 5.16 -8.16
C GLY A 125 -1.47 4.11 -7.68
N SER A 126 -0.16 4.39 -7.81
CA SER A 126 0.86 3.51 -7.24
C SER A 126 0.66 3.35 -5.73
N VAL A 127 1.01 2.17 -5.21
CA VAL A 127 0.87 1.85 -3.78
C VAL A 127 1.62 2.86 -2.90
N TYR A 128 2.78 3.32 -3.33
CA TYR A 128 3.58 4.29 -2.59
C TYR A 128 2.94 5.67 -2.55
N ARG A 129 2.32 6.14 -3.65
CA ARG A 129 1.55 7.40 -3.64
C ARG A 129 0.33 7.31 -2.73
N GLY A 130 -0.40 6.20 -2.80
CA GLY A 130 -1.54 5.93 -1.92
C GLY A 130 -1.13 5.91 -0.44
N PHE A 131 -0.04 5.22 -0.11
CA PHE A 131 0.47 5.15 1.26
C PHE A 131 0.99 6.51 1.74
N LYS A 132 1.62 7.31 0.87
CA LYS A 132 2.00 8.69 1.20
C LYS A 132 0.77 9.55 1.52
N LEU A 133 -0.27 9.50 0.69
CA LEU A 133 -1.52 10.22 0.94
C LEU A 133 -2.12 9.84 2.30
N MET A 134 -2.10 8.55 2.65
CA MET A 134 -2.53 8.06 3.96
C MET A 134 -1.67 8.60 5.10
N LEU A 135 -0.34 8.53 4.99
CA LEU A 135 0.60 9.00 6.01
C LEU A 135 0.50 10.51 6.23
N ASP A 136 0.29 11.29 5.17
CA ASP A 136 0.11 12.74 5.24
C ASP A 136 -1.23 13.10 5.91
N ASN A 137 -2.23 12.23 5.79
CA ASN A 137 -3.51 12.28 6.52
C ASN A 137 -3.49 11.52 7.86
N GLN A 138 -2.29 11.27 8.40
CA GLN A 138 -2.04 10.65 9.70
C GLN A 138 -2.50 9.18 9.85
N PHE A 139 -2.89 8.48 8.79
CA PHE A 139 -3.14 7.04 8.86
C PHE A 139 -1.81 6.28 8.92
N ILE A 140 -1.82 5.06 9.50
CA ILE A 140 -0.65 4.15 9.44
C ILE A 140 -1.06 2.94 8.59
N PRO A 141 -0.78 2.96 7.27
CA PRO A 141 -1.28 1.94 6.38
C PRO A 141 -0.49 0.64 6.46
N ILE A 142 -1.22 -0.45 6.67
CA ILE A 142 -0.65 -1.81 6.76
C ILE A 142 -1.51 -2.77 5.94
N LEU A 143 -0.86 -3.74 5.31
CA LEU A 143 -1.55 -4.77 4.54
C LEU A 143 -2.12 -5.88 5.43
N LEU A 144 -3.25 -6.43 5.01
CA LEU A 144 -3.86 -7.62 5.59
C LEU A 144 -3.91 -8.75 4.56
N LEU A 145 -3.67 -9.98 5.01
CA LEU A 145 -3.89 -11.21 4.23
C LEU A 145 -5.40 -11.52 4.08
N ARG A 146 -6.15 -10.56 3.55
CA ARG A 146 -7.59 -10.64 3.28
C ARG A 146 -7.84 -10.28 1.83
N ASN A 147 -8.42 -11.21 1.08
CA ASN A 147 -8.75 -10.99 -0.31
C ASN A 147 -9.90 -9.99 -0.44
N ILE A 148 -9.66 -8.89 -1.15
CA ILE A 148 -10.64 -7.87 -1.51
C ILE A 148 -10.67 -7.80 -3.04
N HIS A 149 -11.87 -7.60 -3.60
CA HIS A 149 -12.00 -7.38 -5.04
C HIS A 149 -12.18 -5.90 -5.30
N THR A 150 -11.59 -5.39 -6.36
CA THR A 150 -11.92 -4.07 -6.88
C THR A 150 -13.23 -4.15 -7.64
N LYS A 151 -13.92 -3.02 -7.82
CA LYS A 151 -15.13 -2.91 -8.66
C LYS A 151 -14.84 -3.21 -10.13
N THR A 152 -13.58 -3.12 -10.56
CA THR A 152 -13.12 -3.52 -11.90
C THR A 152 -12.84 -5.02 -12.02
N GLY A 153 -12.94 -5.77 -10.92
CA GLY A 153 -12.84 -7.23 -10.87
C GLY A 153 -11.44 -7.77 -10.56
N GLU A 154 -10.49 -6.90 -10.22
CA GLU A 154 -9.14 -7.32 -9.78
C GLU A 154 -9.21 -7.90 -8.37
N SER A 155 -8.34 -8.85 -8.06
CA SER A 155 -8.18 -9.38 -6.69
C SER A 155 -6.95 -8.75 -6.05
N GLY A 156 -7.09 -8.33 -4.80
CA GLY A 156 -6.05 -7.65 -4.05
C GLY A 156 -6.08 -7.97 -2.56
N MET A 157 -5.19 -7.32 -1.82
CA MET A 157 -5.06 -7.41 -0.37
C MET A 157 -5.64 -6.17 0.28
N ALA A 158 -6.39 -6.33 1.36
CA ALA A 158 -6.91 -5.19 2.10
C ALA A 158 -5.80 -4.33 2.72
N VAL A 159 -6.00 -3.02 2.74
CA VAL A 159 -5.19 -2.07 3.54
C VAL A 159 -6.01 -1.67 4.76
N THR A 160 -5.37 -1.59 5.92
CA THR A 160 -5.97 -1.13 7.18
C THR A 160 -5.18 0.01 7.80
N ASP A 161 -5.85 0.85 8.57
CA ASP A 161 -5.20 1.79 9.47
C ASP A 161 -4.82 1.08 10.76
N LEU A 162 -3.52 0.96 11.01
CA LEU A 162 -3.01 0.35 12.23
C LEU A 162 -3.42 1.15 13.46
N ARG A 163 -3.72 2.45 13.36
CA ARG A 163 -4.18 3.28 14.49
C ARG A 163 -5.53 2.86 15.08
N MET A 164 -6.24 1.95 14.42
CA MET A 164 -7.48 1.38 14.96
C MET A 164 -7.24 0.48 16.17
N MET A 165 -6.01 -0.03 16.36
CA MET A 165 -5.63 -0.74 17.58
C MET A 165 -5.27 0.23 18.71
N SER A 166 -5.54 -0.17 19.95
CA SER A 166 -5.08 0.59 21.11
C SER A 166 -3.57 0.42 21.28
N MET A 167 -2.83 1.53 21.21
CA MET A 167 -1.38 1.55 21.38
C MET A 167 -0.92 2.86 22.00
N ASP A 168 0.24 2.80 22.66
CA ASP A 168 0.86 4.00 23.21
C ASP A 168 1.41 4.91 22.10
N VAL A 169 1.57 6.20 22.43
CA VAL A 169 2.03 7.21 21.48
C VAL A 169 3.44 6.93 20.96
N SER A 170 4.30 6.27 21.76
CA SER A 170 5.66 5.94 21.34
C SER A 170 5.67 4.87 20.24
N MET A 171 4.79 3.88 20.35
CA MET A 171 4.55 2.85 19.35
C MET A 171 3.99 3.45 18.08
N ILE A 172 3.00 4.34 18.17
CA ILE A 172 2.43 5.07 17.01
C ILE A 172 3.55 5.80 16.24
N ARG A 173 4.40 6.55 16.96
CA ARG A 173 5.49 7.31 16.33
C ARG A 173 6.51 6.40 15.65
N ASN A 174 6.88 5.30 16.29
CA ASN A 174 7.82 4.33 15.73
C ASN A 174 7.25 3.67 14.46
N LEU A 175 6.00 3.21 14.52
CA LEU A 175 5.31 2.59 13.38
C LEU A 175 5.15 3.57 12.22
N ASN A 176 4.74 4.82 12.50
CA ASN A 176 4.63 5.85 11.47
C ASN A 176 5.98 6.11 10.80
N HIS A 177 7.06 6.20 11.58
CA HIS A 177 8.40 6.40 11.04
C HIS A 177 8.83 5.24 10.14
N VAL A 178 8.69 3.99 10.59
CA VAL A 178 9.07 2.80 9.80
C VAL A 178 8.27 2.71 8.50
N VAL A 179 6.96 2.94 8.53
CA VAL A 179 6.12 2.92 7.32
C VAL A 179 6.43 4.10 6.40
N ARG A 180 6.75 5.27 6.96
CA ARG A 180 7.13 6.44 6.19
C ARG A 180 8.46 6.24 5.46
N GLU A 181 9.49 5.76 6.13
CA GLU A 181 10.78 5.45 5.50
C GLU A 181 10.64 4.41 4.39
N SER A 182 9.81 3.39 4.58
CA SER A 182 9.59 2.36 3.56
C SER A 182 8.87 2.89 2.32
N VAL A 183 8.09 3.96 2.43
CA VAL A 183 7.41 4.61 1.31
C VAL A 183 8.30 5.66 0.64
N GLU A 184 8.98 6.49 1.43
CA GLU A 184 9.78 7.61 0.93
C GLU A 184 10.95 7.17 0.05
N LYS A 185 11.55 6.00 0.33
CA LYS A 185 12.61 5.41 -0.51
C LYS A 185 12.18 5.07 -1.95
N HIS A 186 10.87 4.95 -2.22
CA HIS A 186 10.33 4.68 -3.57
C HIS A 186 9.73 5.92 -4.24
N LEU A 187 9.55 7.00 -3.48
CA LEU A 187 9.05 8.28 -3.99
C LEU A 187 10.16 9.29 -4.20
N SER A 188 11.28 9.11 -3.50
CA SER A 188 12.53 9.69 -3.90
C SER A 188 12.99 8.94 -5.15
N SER A 189 12.82 9.56 -6.31
CA SER A 189 13.87 9.40 -7.31
C SER A 189 15.12 9.85 -6.59
N GLY A 190 16.04 8.92 -6.30
CA GLY A 190 17.42 9.30 -6.48
C GLY A 190 17.43 9.95 -7.85
N VAL A 191 17.64 11.26 -7.90
CA VAL A 191 18.44 11.75 -9.02
C VAL A 191 19.72 10.95 -8.80
N ASP A 192 19.82 9.78 -9.44
CA ASP A 192 21.12 9.32 -9.84
C ASP A 192 21.67 10.57 -10.49
N ASP A 193 22.62 11.22 -9.83
CA ASP A 193 23.36 12.31 -10.43
C ASP A 193 23.86 11.68 -11.72
N VAL A 194 23.13 11.93 -12.81
CA VAL A 194 23.57 11.54 -14.13
C VAL A 194 24.78 12.43 -14.26
N GLU A 195 25.96 11.86 -14.07
CA GLU A 195 27.20 12.48 -14.50
C GLU A 195 27.07 12.59 -16.02
N ILE A 196 26.39 13.66 -16.46
CA ILE A 196 26.37 14.05 -17.85
C ILE A 196 27.78 14.54 -18.10
N HIS A 197 28.62 13.66 -18.63
CA HIS A 197 29.93 14.05 -19.12
C HIS A 197 29.75 15.17 -20.16
N ASP A 198 30.72 16.11 -20.21
CA ASP A 198 30.66 17.31 -21.06
C ASP A 198 30.27 16.99 -22.52
N ASP A 199 30.68 15.83 -23.00
CA ASP A 199 30.41 15.27 -24.33
C ASP A 199 28.90 15.07 -24.58
N GLN A 200 28.18 14.50 -23.61
CA GLN A 200 26.73 14.26 -23.68
C GLN A 200 25.94 15.55 -23.49
N PHE A 201 26.45 16.47 -22.67
CA PHE A 201 25.86 17.79 -22.51
C PHE A 201 25.94 18.58 -23.82
N ALA A 202 27.10 18.55 -24.49
CA ALA A 202 27.30 19.21 -25.77
C ALA A 202 26.41 18.63 -26.89
N GLU A 203 26.11 17.33 -26.85
CA GLU A 203 25.19 16.70 -27.80
C GLU A 203 23.72 17.10 -27.55
N LEU A 204 23.30 17.16 -26.28
CA LEU A 204 21.93 17.51 -25.92
C LEU A 204 21.61 19.01 -26.00
N PHE A 205 22.60 19.86 -25.73
CA PHE A 205 22.40 21.31 -25.57
C PHE A 205 23.27 22.18 -26.51
N GLY A 206 24.16 21.58 -27.30
CA GLY A 206 25.09 22.32 -28.17
C GLY A 206 24.39 23.19 -29.22
N ASP A 207 23.20 22.81 -29.68
CA ASP A 207 22.44 23.58 -30.65
C ASP A 207 21.71 24.80 -30.03
N PHE A 208 21.47 24.79 -28.72
CA PHE A 208 20.92 25.94 -27.99
C PHE A 208 21.99 26.98 -27.66
N ILE A 209 23.22 26.55 -27.37
CA ILE A 209 24.33 27.44 -27.00
C ILE A 209 24.93 28.15 -28.23
N LYS A 210 24.84 27.55 -29.43
CA LYS A 210 25.37 28.14 -30.68
C LYS A 210 24.53 29.30 -31.25
N ASN A 211 23.41 29.64 -30.63
CA ASN A 211 22.51 30.71 -31.09
C ASN A 211 22.58 31.99 -30.24
N GLU A 212 23.62 32.15 -29.41
CA GLU A 212 24.11 33.45 -28.90
C GLU A 212 25.41 33.86 -29.60
#